data_AF-A0A0H1ARB4-F1
#
_entry.id   AF-A0A0H1ARB4-F1
#
_cell.length_a   1.000
_cell.length_b   1.000
_cell.length_c   1.000
_cell.angle_alpha   90.00
_cell.angle_beta   90.00
_cell.angle_gamma   90.00
#
_symmetry.space_group_name_H-M   'P 1'
#
loop_
_entity.id
_entity.type
_entity.pdbx_description
1 polymer ?
#
loop_
_entity_poly.entity_id
_entity_poly.type
_entity_poly.pdbx_seq_one_letter_code
_entity_poly.pdbx_strand_id
1 'polypeptide(L)'
;MARGGGGPGAWRTAGAALLAAALTACAPDPAPAAPATPVPAPHPDADAKASAHAALAARLRPFLIERVVAGRGRSARAADDERFRLGAFWKVRTDTHHFDAAFRARAQAALASAGAGAADARADMALRRLIATVDARLPAWQALVDYNASGRMRDDGGEGGRQRLPGAIAAIDAIEAAAWAYVETAAHAAPAP
;
A
#
# COMPACT_ATOMS: atom_id res chain seq x y z
N MET A 1 -17.41 50.15 -19.05
CA MET A 1 -17.81 49.92 -20.45
C MET A 1 -17.80 48.41 -20.67
N ALA A 2 -18.99 47.81 -20.63
CA ALA A 2 -19.73 47.28 -21.80
C ALA A 2 -19.38 45.79 -22.01
N ARG A 3 -20.26 44.88 -21.57
CA ARG A 3 -21.26 44.12 -22.39
C ARG A 3 -20.58 42.93 -23.11
N GLY A 4 -21.14 41.73 -23.22
CA GLY A 4 -22.45 41.16 -22.89
C GLY A 4 -22.26 39.67 -22.58
N GLY A 5 -23.24 38.89 -22.15
CA GLY A 5 -24.60 38.73 -22.69
C GLY A 5 -24.72 37.23 -23.00
N GLY A 6 -25.57 36.49 -22.28
CA GLY A 6 -26.86 36.02 -22.80
C GLY A 6 -26.67 34.79 -23.70
N GLY A 7 -27.28 33.63 -23.51
CA GLY A 7 -28.45 33.21 -22.76
C GLY A 7 -28.76 31.75 -23.15
N PRO A 8 -29.85 31.17 -22.64
CA PRO A 8 -30.12 29.73 -22.60
C PRO A 8 -30.83 29.22 -23.86
N GLY A 9 -30.59 27.95 -24.21
CA GLY A 9 -31.27 27.26 -25.31
C GLY A 9 -32.03 26.03 -24.83
N ALA A 10 -33.25 26.23 -24.34
CA ALA A 10 -34.24 25.18 -24.19
C ALA A 10 -34.97 25.00 -25.52
N TRP A 11 -35.04 23.77 -26.03
CA TRP A 11 -35.93 23.40 -27.13
C TRP A 11 -36.72 22.14 -26.71
N ARG A 12 -38.01 22.35 -26.46
CA ARG A 12 -39.06 21.33 -26.43
C ARG A 12 -39.69 21.27 -27.81
N THR A 13 -39.90 20.08 -28.35
CA THR A 13 -41.01 19.68 -29.25
C THR A 13 -41.05 18.15 -29.23
N ALA A 14 -42.02 17.49 -28.62
CA ALA A 14 -43.41 17.27 -29.08
C ALA A 14 -43.49 16.38 -30.34
N GLY A 15 -44.01 15.17 -30.18
CA GLY A 15 -44.35 14.25 -31.26
C GLY A 15 -45.14 13.08 -30.70
N ALA A 16 -46.45 13.10 -30.91
CA ALA A 16 -47.42 12.16 -30.38
C ALA A 16 -47.77 11.06 -31.41
N ALA A 17 -48.06 9.87 -30.87
CA ALA A 17 -49.14 8.95 -31.26
C ALA A 17 -49.02 8.12 -32.56
N LEU A 18 -49.10 6.79 -32.45
CA LEU A 18 -50.26 5.93 -32.84
C LEU A 18 -49.86 4.48 -33.21
N LEU A 19 -50.62 3.55 -32.63
CA LEU A 19 -51.18 2.30 -33.18
C LEU A 19 -50.29 1.12 -33.63
N ALA A 20 -50.43 0.05 -32.85
CA ALA A 20 -50.93 -1.29 -33.22
C ALA A 20 -50.36 -2.03 -34.44
N ALA A 21 -49.79 -3.21 -34.19
CA ALA A 21 -50.22 -4.47 -34.83
C ALA A 21 -49.59 -5.67 -34.11
N ALA A 22 -50.43 -6.64 -33.76
CA ALA A 22 -50.04 -7.95 -33.24
C ALA A 22 -49.54 -8.84 -34.38
N LEU A 23 -48.47 -9.60 -34.13
CA LEU A 23 -48.23 -10.88 -34.77
C LEU A 23 -47.70 -11.86 -33.72
N THR A 24 -48.56 -12.80 -33.37
CA THR A 24 -48.23 -14.06 -32.72
C THR A 24 -47.33 -14.88 -33.65
N ALA A 25 -46.10 -15.13 -33.21
CA ALA A 25 -45.26 -16.18 -33.77
C ALA A 25 -44.83 -17.09 -32.62
N CYS A 26 -45.23 -18.36 -32.70
CA CYS A 26 -44.81 -19.43 -31.81
C CYS A 26 -43.29 -19.46 -31.69
N ALA A 27 -42.77 -19.34 -30.46
CA ALA A 27 -41.42 -19.76 -30.13
C ALA A 27 -41.49 -21.07 -29.32
N PRO A 28 -40.57 -22.02 -29.56
CA PRO A 28 -40.58 -23.34 -28.93
C PRO A 28 -40.26 -23.23 -27.42
N ASP A 29 -40.82 -24.19 -26.69
CA ASP A 29 -40.71 -24.42 -25.25
C ASP A 29 -39.24 -24.38 -24.76
N PRO A 30 -38.88 -23.56 -23.75
CA PRO A 30 -37.54 -23.60 -23.18
C PRO A 30 -37.37 -24.85 -22.31
N ALA A 31 -36.35 -25.65 -22.64
CA ALA A 31 -35.91 -26.79 -21.85
C ALA A 31 -35.70 -26.41 -20.37
N PRO A 32 -35.97 -27.32 -19.41
CA PRO A 32 -35.83 -27.03 -17.99
C PRO A 32 -34.38 -26.68 -17.67
N ALA A 33 -34.18 -25.45 -17.19
CA ALA A 33 -32.89 -24.96 -16.73
C ALA A 33 -32.38 -25.87 -15.60
N ALA A 34 -31.14 -26.35 -15.75
CA ALA A 34 -30.41 -27.00 -14.67
C ALA A 34 -30.37 -26.08 -13.43
N PRO A 35 -30.48 -26.62 -12.21
CA PRO A 35 -30.44 -25.80 -11.01
C PRO A 35 -29.13 -25.02 -10.97
N ALA A 36 -29.24 -23.69 -10.99
CA ALA A 36 -28.11 -22.81 -10.84
C ALA A 36 -27.44 -23.09 -9.48
N THR A 37 -26.20 -23.54 -9.51
CA THR A 37 -25.35 -23.63 -8.32
C THR A 37 -25.29 -22.23 -7.71
N PRO A 38 -25.70 -22.03 -6.44
CA PRO A 38 -25.62 -20.72 -5.83
C PRO A 38 -24.14 -20.32 -5.74
N VAL A 39 -23.75 -19.32 -6.53
CA VAL A 39 -22.48 -18.62 -6.34
C VAL A 39 -22.63 -17.87 -5.01
N PRO A 40 -21.78 -18.14 -4.00
CA PRO A 40 -21.85 -17.40 -2.75
C PRO A 40 -21.65 -15.92 -3.04
N ALA A 41 -22.55 -15.08 -2.52
CA ALA A 41 -22.36 -13.63 -2.59
C ALA A 41 -21.05 -13.26 -1.86
N PRO A 42 -20.23 -12.34 -2.40
CA PRO A 42 -19.05 -11.87 -1.70
C PRO A 42 -19.45 -11.35 -0.32
N HIS A 43 -18.80 -11.85 0.72
CA HIS A 43 -19.04 -11.39 2.08
C HIS A 43 -18.45 -9.97 2.22
N PRO A 44 -19.28 -8.92 2.43
CA PRO A 44 -18.82 -7.53 2.41
C PRO A 44 -17.74 -7.24 3.46
N ASP A 45 -17.70 -8.02 4.54
CA ASP A 45 -16.70 -7.89 5.59
C ASP A 45 -15.33 -8.48 5.19
N ALA A 46 -15.29 -9.57 4.40
CA ALA A 46 -14.02 -10.12 3.92
C ALA A 46 -13.28 -9.11 3.01
N ASP A 47 -14.03 -8.30 2.27
CA ASP A 47 -13.48 -7.27 1.39
C ASP A 47 -12.90 -6.08 2.18
N ALA A 48 -13.43 -5.77 3.37
CA ALA A 48 -13.00 -4.62 4.17
C ALA A 48 -11.58 -4.80 4.75
N LYS A 49 -11.29 -5.99 5.30
CA LYS A 49 -9.95 -6.29 5.83
C LYS A 49 -8.90 -6.40 4.74
N ALA A 50 -9.19 -7.14 3.67
CA ALA A 50 -8.32 -7.23 2.50
C ALA A 50 -8.00 -5.83 1.93
N SER A 51 -9.01 -4.96 1.80
CA SER A 51 -8.84 -3.57 1.34
C SER A 51 -7.98 -2.74 2.29
N ALA A 52 -8.16 -2.88 3.61
CA ALA A 52 -7.34 -2.18 4.60
C ALA A 52 -5.86 -2.61 4.52
N HIS A 53 -5.59 -3.91 4.36
CA HIS A 53 -4.25 -4.43 4.15
C HIS A 53 -3.63 -3.93 2.85
N ALA A 54 -4.38 -3.96 1.74
CA ALA A 54 -3.92 -3.46 0.45
C ALA A 54 -3.57 -1.95 0.51
N ALA A 55 -4.41 -1.15 1.16
CA ALA A 55 -4.20 0.28 1.33
C ALA A 55 -2.97 0.61 2.20
N LEU A 56 -2.67 -0.21 3.21
CA LEU A 56 -1.47 -0.05 4.03
C LEU A 56 -0.22 -0.52 3.27
N ALA A 57 -0.28 -1.65 2.57
CA ALA A 57 0.81 -2.17 1.75
C ALA A 57 1.22 -1.18 0.64
N ALA A 58 0.25 -0.56 -0.04
CA ALA A 58 0.52 0.47 -1.05
C ALA A 58 1.29 1.67 -0.48
N ARG A 59 1.00 2.08 0.76
CA ARG A 59 1.70 3.19 1.45
C ARG A 59 3.11 2.82 1.92
N LEU A 60 3.38 1.54 2.14
CA LEU A 60 4.73 1.04 2.48
C LEU A 60 5.59 0.82 1.24
N ARG A 61 5.00 0.73 0.04
CA ARG A 61 5.74 0.49 -1.20
C ARG A 61 6.88 1.48 -1.45
N PRO A 62 6.75 2.80 -1.24
CA PRO A 62 7.84 3.76 -1.45
C PRO A 62 9.02 3.62 -0.46
N PHE A 63 8.82 2.93 0.67
CA PHE A 63 9.89 2.64 1.63
C PHE A 63 10.81 1.51 1.15
N LEU A 64 10.31 0.57 0.34
CA LEU A 64 11.05 -0.59 -0.10
C LEU A 64 12.09 -0.21 -1.15
N ILE A 65 13.33 -0.69 -1.00
CA ILE A 65 14.31 -0.61 -2.09
C ILE A 65 13.94 -1.70 -3.10
N GLU A 66 13.80 -1.31 -4.37
CA GLU A 66 13.58 -2.26 -5.45
C GLU A 66 14.69 -3.31 -5.45
N ARG A 67 14.31 -4.58 -5.33
CA ARG A 67 15.22 -5.69 -5.61
C ARG A 67 15.58 -5.59 -7.08
N VAL A 68 16.88 -5.55 -7.40
CA VAL A 68 17.40 -5.29 -8.75
C VAL A 68 16.61 -6.11 -9.79
N VAL A 69 15.87 -5.42 -10.65
CA VAL A 69 15.19 -6.03 -11.80
C VAL A 69 16.14 -5.99 -12.97
N ALA A 70 16.45 -7.16 -13.56
CA ALA A 70 17.29 -7.24 -14.74
C ALA A 70 16.79 -6.28 -15.83
N GLY A 71 17.65 -5.40 -16.32
CA GLY A 71 17.33 -4.43 -17.39
C GLY A 71 16.83 -3.06 -16.93
N ARG A 72 16.63 -2.82 -15.63
CA ARG A 72 16.44 -1.45 -15.09
C ARG A 72 17.73 -0.94 -14.45
N GLY A 73 18.12 0.28 -14.80
CA GLY A 73 19.28 0.96 -14.19
C GLY A 73 19.13 1.08 -12.68
N ARG A 74 20.25 1.04 -11.95
CA ARG A 74 20.28 1.13 -10.48
C ARG A 74 19.73 2.49 -10.03
N SER A 75 18.76 2.50 -9.12
CA SER A 75 18.22 3.74 -8.54
C SER A 75 19.27 4.45 -7.67
N ALA A 76 19.19 5.78 -7.58
CA ALA A 76 20.08 6.57 -6.71
C ALA A 76 19.97 6.11 -5.24
N ARG A 77 18.78 5.71 -4.81
CA ARG A 77 18.52 5.16 -3.48
C ARG A 77 19.30 3.88 -3.21
N ALA A 78 19.32 2.95 -4.17
CA ALA A 78 20.08 1.70 -4.03
C ALA A 78 21.60 1.97 -4.01
N ALA A 79 22.07 2.95 -4.78
CA ALA A 79 23.49 3.34 -4.77
C ALA A 79 23.91 3.99 -3.43
N ASP A 80 23.06 4.82 -2.84
CA ASP A 80 23.35 5.42 -1.53
C ASP A 80 23.26 4.41 -0.39
N ASP A 81 22.33 3.45 -0.46
CA ASP A 81 22.23 2.33 0.48
C ASP A 81 23.47 1.41 0.41
N GLU A 82 24.02 1.15 -0.78
CA GLU A 82 25.30 0.46 -0.95
C GLU A 82 26.46 1.21 -0.28
N ARG A 83 26.56 2.53 -0.50
CA ARG A 83 27.58 3.36 0.17
C ARG A 83 27.43 3.34 1.68
N PHE A 84 26.20 3.42 2.17
CA PHE A 84 25.88 3.31 3.59
C PHE A 84 26.40 1.99 4.18
N ARG A 85 26.14 0.86 3.51
CA ARG A 85 26.66 -0.46 3.89
C ARG A 85 28.20 -0.55 3.83
N LEU A 86 28.84 0.24 2.97
CA LEU A 86 30.31 0.34 2.87
C LEU A 86 30.96 1.31 3.88
N GLY A 87 30.20 1.87 4.83
CA GLY A 87 30.74 2.73 5.88
C GLY A 87 30.39 4.20 5.78
N ALA A 88 29.75 4.63 4.68
CA ALA A 88 29.30 6.01 4.52
C ALA A 88 28.05 6.28 5.34
N PHE A 89 28.17 6.35 6.66
CA PHE A 89 27.04 6.49 7.59
C PHE A 89 26.20 7.77 7.36
N TRP A 90 26.75 8.80 6.71
CA TRP A 90 26.02 10.01 6.28
C TRP A 90 25.06 9.75 5.11
N LYS A 91 25.16 8.59 4.45
CA LYS A 91 24.22 8.11 3.42
C LYS A 91 23.08 7.27 3.98
N VAL A 92 22.95 7.18 5.31
CA VAL A 92 21.77 6.56 5.93
C VAL A 92 20.50 7.17 5.35
N ARG A 93 19.50 6.34 5.07
CA ARG A 93 18.20 6.83 4.64
C ARG A 93 17.50 7.55 5.79
N THR A 94 16.71 8.57 5.48
CA THR A 94 16.02 9.42 6.47
C THR A 94 14.50 9.24 6.46
N ASP A 95 14.02 8.20 5.80
CA ASP A 95 12.60 7.94 5.58
C ASP A 95 11.94 7.16 6.74
N THR A 96 12.38 7.41 7.98
CA THR A 96 11.78 6.83 9.20
C THR A 96 10.32 7.22 9.39
N HIS A 97 9.89 8.34 8.79
CA HIS A 97 8.50 8.82 8.79
C HIS A 97 7.48 7.80 8.23
N HIS A 98 7.91 6.81 7.44
CA HIS A 98 7.03 5.71 7.02
C HIS A 98 6.49 4.88 8.20
N PHE A 99 7.14 4.96 9.36
CA PHE A 99 6.84 4.19 10.57
C PHE A 99 6.44 5.08 11.76
N ASP A 100 5.84 6.22 11.48
CA ASP A 100 5.37 7.18 12.46
C ASP A 100 4.10 6.72 13.23
N ALA A 101 3.54 7.63 14.04
CA ALA A 101 2.29 7.40 14.75
C ALA A 101 1.11 7.12 13.79
N ALA A 102 1.11 7.72 12.59
CA ALA A 102 0.07 7.47 11.60
C ALA A 102 0.18 6.07 10.99
N PHE A 103 1.39 5.52 10.82
CA PHE A 103 1.58 4.11 10.49
C PHE A 103 0.97 3.21 11.56
N ARG A 104 1.28 3.46 12.84
CA ARG A 104 0.73 2.66 13.94
C ARG A 104 -0.80 2.70 13.96
N ALA A 105 -1.39 3.88 13.82
CA ALA A 105 -2.85 4.03 13.79
C ALA A 105 -3.49 3.23 12.64
N ARG A 106 -2.92 3.35 11.42
CA ARG A 106 -3.39 2.59 10.25
C ARG A 106 -3.22 1.08 10.42
N ALA A 107 -2.11 0.65 11.01
CA ALA A 107 -1.83 -0.75 11.26
C ALA A 107 -2.83 -1.35 12.25
N GLN A 108 -3.14 -0.64 13.34
CA GLN A 108 -4.16 -1.07 14.30
C GLN A 108 -5.56 -1.09 13.67
N ALA A 109 -5.89 -0.11 12.84
CA ALA A 109 -7.16 -0.10 12.10
C ALA A 109 -7.29 -1.32 11.18
N ALA A 110 -6.23 -1.68 10.43
CA ALA A 110 -6.24 -2.86 9.57
C ALA A 110 -6.40 -4.17 10.36
N LEU A 111 -5.75 -4.30 11.52
CA LEU A 111 -5.90 -5.46 12.40
C LEU A 111 -7.31 -5.56 13.01
N ALA A 112 -7.96 -4.43 13.25
CA ALA A 112 -9.30 -4.36 13.85
C ALA A 112 -10.44 -4.53 12.82
N SER A 113 -10.15 -4.41 11.52
CA SER A 113 -11.14 -4.64 10.46
C SER A 113 -11.71 -6.06 10.55
N ALA A 114 -13.02 -6.18 10.32
CA ALA A 114 -13.69 -7.47 10.20
C ALA A 114 -13.18 -8.21 8.96
N GLY A 115 -12.97 -9.51 9.07
CA GLY A 115 -12.50 -10.39 8.00
C GLY A 115 -12.09 -11.74 8.59
N ALA A 116 -12.48 -12.85 7.95
CA ALA A 116 -12.37 -14.19 8.52
C ALA A 116 -11.58 -15.17 7.63
N GLY A 117 -10.95 -14.69 6.55
CA GLY A 117 -10.21 -15.53 5.63
C GLY A 117 -8.84 -15.98 6.18
N ALA A 118 -8.37 -17.16 5.77
CA ALA A 118 -7.02 -17.62 6.09
C ALA A 118 -5.93 -16.69 5.53
N ALA A 119 -6.20 -16.03 4.39
CA ALA A 119 -5.32 -15.01 3.82
C ALA A 119 -5.21 -13.77 4.73
N ASP A 120 -6.34 -13.33 5.31
CA ASP A 120 -6.37 -12.22 6.27
C ASP A 120 -5.58 -12.56 7.54
N ALA A 121 -5.71 -13.78 8.05
CA ALA A 121 -4.97 -14.23 9.25
C ALA A 121 -3.44 -14.20 9.03
N ARG A 122 -2.97 -14.56 7.84
CA ARG A 122 -1.54 -14.45 7.48
C ARG A 122 -1.11 -12.98 7.38
N ALA A 123 -1.93 -12.13 6.77
CA ALA A 123 -1.64 -10.70 6.63
C ALA A 123 -1.58 -10.00 8.00
N ASP A 124 -2.48 -10.36 8.92
CA ASP A 124 -2.49 -9.94 10.32
C ASP A 124 -1.20 -10.32 11.04
N MET A 125 -0.78 -11.58 10.94
CA MET A 125 0.44 -12.07 11.58
C MET A 125 1.67 -11.34 11.03
N ALA A 126 1.75 -11.14 9.71
CA ALA A 126 2.83 -10.40 9.08
C ALA A 126 2.84 -8.93 9.53
N LEU A 127 1.68 -8.29 9.65
CA LEU A 127 1.56 -6.92 10.15
C LEU A 127 1.99 -6.78 11.61
N ARG A 128 1.57 -7.70 12.49
CA ARG A 128 2.01 -7.73 13.89
C ARG A 128 3.52 -7.89 13.99
N ARG A 129 4.12 -8.74 13.15
CA ARG A 129 5.58 -8.91 13.08
C ARG A 129 6.27 -7.64 12.61
N LEU A 130 5.74 -6.95 11.60
CA LEU A 130 6.26 -5.66 11.14
C LEU A 130 6.23 -4.62 12.26
N ILE A 131 5.09 -4.46 12.96
CA ILE A 131 4.97 -3.55 14.11
C ILE A 131 6.03 -3.88 15.17
N ALA A 132 6.13 -5.14 15.60
CA ALA A 132 7.10 -5.55 16.61
C ALA A 132 8.55 -5.28 16.18
N THR A 133 8.84 -5.45 14.89
CA THR A 133 10.18 -5.21 14.32
C THR A 133 10.51 -3.73 14.30
N VAL A 134 9.57 -2.89 13.86
CA VAL A 134 9.69 -1.43 13.89
C VAL A 134 9.92 -0.95 15.32
N ASP A 135 9.12 -1.41 16.27
CA ASP A 135 9.22 -0.99 17.69
C ASP A 135 10.59 -1.33 18.28
N ALA A 136 11.11 -2.52 17.96
CA ALA A 136 12.40 -2.97 18.47
C ALA A 136 13.61 -2.33 17.77
N ARG A 137 13.47 -1.92 16.50
CA ARG A 137 14.63 -1.59 15.64
C ARG A 137 14.70 -0.12 15.22
N LEU A 138 13.56 0.56 15.09
CA LEU A 138 13.51 1.96 14.64
C LEU A 138 14.39 2.90 15.49
N PRO A 139 14.49 2.76 16.83
CA PRO A 139 15.35 3.64 17.63
C PRO A 139 16.83 3.62 17.20
N ALA A 140 17.36 2.46 16.80
CA ALA A 140 18.76 2.36 16.37
C ALA A 140 19.01 3.06 15.03
N TRP A 141 18.05 2.97 14.09
CA TRP A 141 18.10 3.71 12.85
C TRP A 141 17.96 5.22 13.10
N GLN A 142 16.96 5.62 13.88
CA GLN A 142 16.70 7.04 14.20
C GLN A 142 17.89 7.69 14.90
N ALA A 143 18.58 6.97 15.81
CA ALA A 143 19.77 7.48 16.49
C ALA A 143 20.90 7.89 15.53
N LEU A 144 21.06 7.18 14.39
CA LEU A 144 22.04 7.57 13.38
C LEU A 144 21.55 8.76 12.53
N VAL A 145 20.26 8.80 12.19
CA VAL A 145 19.64 9.94 11.50
C VAL A 145 19.81 11.22 12.33
N ASP A 146 19.49 11.15 13.63
CA ASP A 146 19.61 12.28 14.56
C ASP A 146 21.07 12.71 14.75
N TYR A 147 22.00 11.76 14.78
CA TYR A 147 23.43 12.07 14.84
C TYR A 147 23.90 12.83 13.60
N ASN A 148 23.47 12.42 12.40
CA ASN A 148 23.83 13.13 11.18
C ASN A 148 23.18 14.52 11.12
N ALA A 149 21.98 14.68 11.67
CA ALA A 149 21.30 15.97 11.74
C ALA A 149 21.88 16.91 12.82
N SER A 150 22.53 16.39 13.86
CA SER A 150 22.97 17.20 15.00
C SER A 150 24.28 17.97 14.77
N GLY A 151 24.97 17.77 13.64
CA GLY A 151 26.24 18.45 13.33
C GLY A 151 27.48 17.98 14.11
N ARG A 152 27.30 17.06 15.08
CA ARG A 152 28.36 16.51 15.96
C ARG A 152 29.51 15.83 15.22
N MET A 153 29.30 15.45 13.97
CA MET A 153 30.33 14.89 13.09
C MET A 153 31.58 15.78 13.00
N ARG A 154 31.42 17.11 13.07
CA ARG A 154 32.55 18.05 13.06
C ARG A 154 33.38 17.97 14.34
N ASP A 155 32.75 17.63 15.45
CA ASP A 155 33.36 17.63 16.78
C ASP A 155 34.07 16.30 17.08
N ASP A 156 33.52 15.17 16.60
CA ASP A 156 34.02 13.81 16.88
C ASP A 156 34.66 13.11 15.66
N GLY A 157 34.84 13.84 14.55
CA GLY A 157 35.39 13.28 13.31
C GLY A 157 34.59 12.09 12.75
N GLY A 158 33.30 12.02 13.03
CA GLY A 158 32.42 10.94 12.58
C GLY A 158 32.45 9.68 13.45
N GLU A 159 33.11 9.69 14.61
CA GLU A 159 33.24 8.51 15.46
C GLU A 159 31.88 8.02 15.97
N GLY A 160 31.02 8.93 16.46
CA GLY A 160 29.69 8.59 16.92
C GLY A 160 28.82 7.98 15.83
N GLY A 161 29.02 8.38 14.57
CA GLY A 161 28.37 7.80 13.40
C GLY A 161 28.84 6.38 13.11
N ARG A 162 30.16 6.15 13.12
CA ARG A 162 30.76 4.81 12.92
C ARG A 162 30.32 3.82 14.00
N GLN A 163 30.23 4.24 15.25
CA GLN A 163 29.75 3.39 16.36
C GLN A 163 28.28 2.97 16.19
N ARG A 164 27.42 3.85 15.64
CA ARG A 164 25.99 3.59 15.44
C ARG A 164 25.68 2.80 14.17
N LEU A 165 26.57 2.84 13.19
CA LEU A 165 26.38 2.27 11.86
C LEU A 165 25.92 0.79 11.89
N PRO A 166 26.56 -0.14 12.62
CA PRO A 166 26.13 -1.54 12.63
C PRO A 166 24.69 -1.72 13.12
N GLY A 167 24.28 -0.96 14.14
CA GLY A 167 22.92 -1.00 14.67
C GLY A 167 21.89 -0.46 13.68
N ALA A 168 22.23 0.63 12.97
CA ALA A 168 21.37 1.20 11.95
C ALA A 168 21.21 0.28 10.73
N ILE A 169 22.29 -0.38 10.27
CA ILE A 169 22.23 -1.39 9.20
C ILE A 169 21.30 -2.53 9.60
N ALA A 170 21.54 -3.14 10.76
CA ALA A 170 20.71 -4.24 11.26
C ALA A 170 19.23 -3.85 11.44
N ALA A 171 18.97 -2.60 11.81
CA ALA A 171 17.62 -2.08 11.93
C ALA A 171 16.93 -1.93 10.56
N ILE A 172 17.59 -1.28 9.60
CA ILE A 172 17.05 -1.08 8.25
C ILE A 172 16.78 -2.41 7.58
N ASP A 173 17.74 -3.35 7.61
CA ASP A 173 17.58 -4.67 6.99
C ASP A 173 16.42 -5.46 7.62
N ALA A 174 16.27 -5.44 8.95
CA ALA A 174 15.19 -6.14 9.63
C ALA A 174 13.81 -5.54 9.30
N ILE A 175 13.70 -4.21 9.33
CA ILE A 175 12.45 -3.49 9.00
C ILE A 175 12.10 -3.70 7.52
N GLU A 176 13.07 -3.61 6.62
CA GLU A 176 12.86 -3.85 5.19
C GLU A 176 12.41 -5.28 4.90
N ALA A 177 13.04 -6.28 5.52
CA ALA A 177 12.62 -7.67 5.38
C ALA A 177 11.19 -7.90 5.89
N ALA A 178 10.84 -7.34 7.05
CA ALA A 178 9.49 -7.45 7.60
C ALA A 178 8.45 -6.72 6.74
N ALA A 179 8.81 -5.55 6.18
CA ALA A 179 7.94 -4.77 5.31
C ALA A 179 7.70 -5.49 3.98
N TRP A 180 8.73 -6.09 3.38
CA TRP A 180 8.58 -6.95 2.20
C TRP A 180 7.64 -8.12 2.47
N ALA A 181 7.88 -8.88 3.56
CA ALA A 181 7.04 -10.02 3.92
C ALA A 181 5.56 -9.62 4.12
N TYR A 182 5.32 -8.47 4.75
CA TYR A 182 3.96 -7.95 4.90
C TYR A 182 3.33 -7.54 3.57
N VAL A 183 4.02 -6.74 2.76
CA VAL A 183 3.49 -6.26 1.46
C VAL A 183 3.18 -7.43 0.52
N GLU A 184 4.06 -8.43 0.47
CA GLU A 184 3.83 -9.65 -0.31
C GLU A 184 2.62 -10.42 0.22
N THR A 185 2.51 -10.63 1.53
CA THR A 185 1.37 -11.34 2.12
C THR A 185 0.04 -10.60 1.89
N ALA A 186 0.04 -9.28 2.04
CA ALA A 186 -1.14 -8.44 1.81
C ALA A 186 -1.62 -8.50 0.34
N ALA A 187 -0.70 -8.60 -0.62
CA ALA A 187 -1.05 -8.75 -2.03
C ALA A 187 -1.79 -10.07 -2.33
N HIS A 188 -1.50 -11.15 -1.59
CA HIS A 188 -2.20 -12.43 -1.74
C HIS A 188 -3.56 -12.46 -1.03
N ALA A 189 -3.84 -11.49 -0.15
CA ALA A 189 -5.13 -11.34 0.52
C ALA A 189 -6.10 -10.43 -0.25
N ALA A 190 -5.60 -9.62 -1.19
CA ALA A 190 -6.44 -8.74 -2.00
C ALA A 190 -7.32 -9.55 -2.97
N PRO A 191 -8.61 -9.21 -3.13
CA PRO A 191 -9.44 -9.82 -4.16
C PRO A 191 -8.85 -9.53 -5.55
N ALA A 192 -8.93 -10.52 -6.45
CA ALA A 192 -8.50 -10.36 -7.84
C ALA A 192 -9.33 -9.23 -8.50
N PRO A 193 -8.71 -8.42 -9.38
CA PRO A 193 -9.40 -7.33 -10.07
C PRO A 193 -10.53 -7.82 -10.98
#